data_AF-A0A8S2WEF4-F1
#
_entry.id   AF-A0A8S2WEF4-F1
#
_cell.length_a   1.000
_cell.length_b   1.000
_cell.length_c   1.000
_cell.angle_alpha   90.00
_cell.angle_beta   90.00
_cell.angle_gamma   90.00
#
_symmetry.space_group_name_H-M   'P 1'
#
loop_
_entity.id
_entity.type
_entity.pdbx_description
1 polymer ?
#
loop_
_entity_poly.entity_id
_entity_poly.type
_entity_poly.pdbx_seq_one_letter_code
_entity_poly.pdbx_strand_id
1 'polypeptide(L)' 'MFTHETPAFLLQKKRRRAATRALKWFRREKSDDDIQEEIHEMEAHVRNMQTNATKV' A
#
# COMPACT_ATOMS: atom_id res chain seq x y z
N MET A 1 10.64 18.54 2.79
CA MET A 1 9.57 17.81 3.52
C MET A 1 9.22 16.58 2.69
N PHE A 2 9.63 15.37 3.10
CA PHE A 2 9.39 14.14 2.32
C PHE A 2 7.96 13.64 2.59
N THR A 3 6.97 14.17 1.86
CA THR A 3 5.64 13.59 1.82
C THR A 3 5.74 12.21 1.19
N HIS A 4 5.71 11.17 2.03
CA HIS A 4 5.59 9.81 1.50
C HIS A 4 4.22 9.75 0.82
N GLU A 5 4.22 9.48 -0.49
CA GLU A 5 2.98 9.17 -1.22
C GLU A 5 2.20 8.09 -0.45
N THR A 6 0.86 8.11 -0.53
CA THR A 6 0.05 7.16 0.24
C THR A 6 0.42 5.72 -0.13
N PRO A 7 0.39 4.75 0.83
CA PRO A 7 0.77 3.37 0.55
C PRO A 7 -0.03 2.78 -0.63
N ALA A 8 -1.32 3.13 -0.75
CA ALA A 8 -2.18 2.75 -1.87
C ALA A 8 -1.68 3.27 -3.23
N PHE A 9 -1.20 4.52 -3.30
CA PHE A 9 -0.67 5.10 -4.55
C PHE A 9 0.66 4.46 -4.95
N LEU A 10 1.51 4.16 -3.96
CA LEU A 10 2.75 3.44 -4.18
C LEU A 10 2.50 2.00 -4.65
N LEU A 11 1.45 1.34 -4.14
CA LEU A 11 1.01 0.02 -4.60
C LEU A 11 0.47 0.07 -6.03
N GLN A 12 -0.30 1.09 -6.42
CA GLN A 12 -0.73 1.28 -7.81
C GLN A 12 0.45 1.40 -8.77
N LYS A 13 1.53 2.08 -8.35
CA LYS A 13 2.79 2.22 -9.11
C LYS A 13 3.67 0.96 -9.06
N LYS A 14 3.20 -0.15 -8.50
CA LYS A 14 3.96 -1.40 -8.25
C LYS A 14 5.22 -1.18 -7.41
N ARG A 15 5.26 -0.14 -6.57
CA ARG A 15 6.39 0.21 -5.70
C ARG A 15 6.17 -0.32 -4.28
N ARG A 16 6.04 -1.65 -4.14
CA ARG A 16 5.73 -2.30 -2.85
C ARG A 16 6.69 -1.94 -1.72
N ARG A 17 8.01 -1.93 -1.95
CA ARG A 17 9.00 -1.56 -0.92
C ARG A 17 8.81 -0.14 -0.38
N ALA A 18 8.46 0.81 -1.25
CA ALA A 18 8.18 2.18 -0.83
C ALA A 18 6.86 2.25 -0.06
N ALA A 19 5.84 1.51 -0.50
CA ALA A 19 4.57 1.39 0.20
C ALA A 19 4.75 0.80 1.61
N THR A 20 5.60 -0.21 1.79
CA THR A 20 5.89 -0.80 3.11
C THR A 20 6.52 0.24 4.03
N ARG A 21 7.48 1.02 3.53
CA ARG A 21 8.13 2.08 4.31
C ARG A 21 7.15 3.19 4.69
N ALA A 22 6.29 3.59 3.76
CA ALA A 22 5.23 4.56 4.04
C ALA A 22 4.25 4.01 5.09
N LEU A 23 3.80 2.76 4.93
CA LEU A 23 2.86 2.12 5.87
C LEU A 23 3.46 1.98 7.26
N LYS A 24 4.72 1.55 7.36
CA LYS A 24 5.48 1.48 8.62
C LYS A 24 5.62 2.88 9.26
N TRP A 25 5.83 3.91 8.46
CA TRP A 25 5.86 5.30 8.94
C TRP A 25 4.51 5.78 9.47
N PHE A 26 3.41 5.40 8.82
CA PHE A 26 2.04 5.76 9.25
C PHE A 26 1.60 5.00 10.50
N ARG A 27 1.92 3.71 10.57
CA ARG A 27 1.43 2.81 11.63
C ARG A 27 2.29 2.79 12.88
N ARG A 28 3.56 3.27 12.82
CA ARG A 28 4.60 3.47 13.87
C ARG A 28 4.81 2.38 14.93
N GLU A 29 3.75 1.83 15.51
CA GLU A 29 3.72 0.86 16.61
C GLU A 29 3.30 -0.56 16.18
N LYS A 30 2.95 -0.78 14.90
CA LYS A 30 2.65 -2.12 14.38
C LYS A 30 3.92 -2.96 14.19
N SER A 31 3.80 -4.27 14.44
CA SER A 31 4.87 -5.22 14.14
C SER A 31 5.09 -5.35 12.64
N ASP A 32 6.28 -5.77 12.24
CA ASP A 32 6.61 -5.93 10.82
C ASP A 32 5.69 -6.98 10.13
N ASP A 33 5.24 -8.01 10.85
CA ASP A 33 4.26 -8.97 10.36
C ASP A 33 2.89 -8.32 10.08
N ASP A 34 2.37 -7.49 10.98
CA ASP A 34 1.11 -6.77 10.78
C ASP A 34 1.19 -5.80 9.59
N ILE A 35 2.37 -5.20 9.37
CA ILE A 35 2.63 -4.32 8.22
C ILE A 35 2.68 -5.13 6.91
N GLN A 36 3.23 -6.35 6.94
CA GLN A 36 3.27 -7.23 5.77
C GLN A 36 1.89 -7.78 5.41
N GLU A 37 1.06 -8.11 6.40
CA GLU A 37 -0.32 -8.53 6.16
C GLU A 37 -1.15 -7.37 5.60
N GLU A 38 -1.11 -6.20 6.24
CA GLU A 38 -1.88 -5.03 5.80
C GLU A 38 -1.48 -4.58 4.38
N ILE A 39 -0.19 -4.59 4.04
CA ILE A 39 0.23 -4.23 2.68
C ILE A 39 -0.20 -5.26 1.63
N HIS A 40 -0.31 -6.54 2.02
CA HIS A 40 -0.78 -7.59 1.14
C HIS A 40 -2.28 -7.44 0.85
N GLU A 41 -3.09 -7.15 1.88
CA GLU A 41 -4.51 -6.84 1.73
C GLU A 41 -4.73 -5.58 0.87
N MET A 42 -3.95 -4.53 1.11
CA MET A 42 -4.00 -3.30 0.31
C MET A 42 -3.62 -3.57 -1.16
N GLU A 43 -2.63 -4.41 -1.42
CA GLU A 43 -2.21 -4.79 -2.77
C GLU A 43 -3.34 -5.54 -3.51
N ALA A 44 -4.01 -6.47 -2.83
CA ALA A 44 -5.17 -7.17 -3.37
C ALA A 44 -6.34 -6.21 -3.66
N HIS A 45 -6.62 -5.27 -2.75
CA HIS A 45 -7.68 -4.29 -2.94
C HIS A 45 -7.41 -3.35 -4.11
N VAL A 46 -6.18 -2.81 -4.20
CA VAL A 46 -5.75 -1.95 -5.30
C VAL A 46 -5.84 -2.68 -6.64
N ARG A 47 -5.45 -3.95 -6.68
CA ARG A 47 -5.56 -4.80 -7.88
C ARG A 47 -7.02 -4.97 -8.31
N ASN A 48 -7.91 -5.27 -7.36
CA ASN A 48 -9.35 -5.43 -7.63
C ASN A 48 -10.01 -4.10 -8.08
N MET A 49 -9.56 -2.96 -7.54
CA MET A 49 -10.01 -1.65 -7.98
C MET A 49 -9.56 -1.33 -9.42
N GLN A 50 -8.33 -1.68 -9.80
CA GLN A 50 -7.86 -1.50 -11.18
C GLN A 50 -8.66 -2.35 -12.18
N THR A 51 -9.06 -3.56 -11.79
CA THR A 51 -9.88 -4.43 -12.66
C THR A 51 -11.32 -3.92 -12.81
N ASN A 52 -11.90 -3.31 -11.78
CA ASN A 52 -13.26 -2.76 -11.84
C ASN A 52 -13.31 -1.40 -12.57
N ALA A 53 -12.26 -0.59 -12.52
CA ALA A 53 -12.21 0.69 -13.21
C ALA A 53 -12.19 0.59 -14.76
N THR A 54 -11.91 -0.61 -15.30
CA THR A 54 -11.93 -0.86 -16.76
C THR A 54 -13.30 -1.35 -17.24
N LYS A 55 -14.29 -1.52 -16.34
CA LYS A 55 -15.58 -2.14 -16.65
C LYS A 55 -16.79 -1.21 -16.52
N VAL A 56 -16.59 0.11 -16.61
CA VAL A 56 -17.65 1.13 -16.65
C VAL A 56 -17.65 1.87 -17.98
#